data_AF-A0A5M3WSR6-F1
#
_entry.id   AF-A0A5M3WSR6-F1
#
_cell.length_a   1.000
_cell.length_b   1.000
_cell.length_c   1.000
_cell.angle_alpha   90.00
_cell.angle_beta   90.00
_cell.angle_gamma   90.00
#
_symmetry.space_group_name_H-M   'P 1'
#
loop_
_entity.id
_entity.type
_entity.pdbx_description
1 polymer ?
#
loop_
_entity_poly.entity_id
_entity_poly.type
_entity_poly.pdbx_seq_one_letter_code
_entity_poly.pdbx_strand_id
1 'polypeptide(L)'
;MTAIDPRADQVRQIDQARRLYEAGELDAAAELFAELATTEGAHDRAQAALGLAVVAERMAEDLLADSRPDEAADVVLQVLEVTDAPRLRVLLGIAHLEMACAEFAAAVEAGPDADTAALAIELLARTLPLRGRDGDAETVWRYGFEHADDTLAAQVRQRYDRP
;
A
#
# COMPACT_ATOMS: atom_id res chain seq x y z
N MET A 1 -33.46 29.43 20.56
CA MET A 1 -32.93 28.37 19.69
C MET A 1 -32.02 29.06 18.70
N THR A 2 -30.72 29.14 19.00
CA THR A 2 -29.75 29.87 18.17
C THR A 2 -29.38 28.98 17.00
N ALA A 3 -29.63 29.43 15.77
CA ALA A 3 -29.18 28.70 14.58
C ALA A 3 -27.64 28.65 14.62
N ILE A 4 -27.08 27.43 14.64
CA ILE A 4 -25.63 27.23 14.57
C ILE A 4 -25.18 27.74 13.21
N ASP A 5 -24.18 28.63 13.18
CA ASP A 5 -23.53 29.04 11.94
C ASP A 5 -22.82 27.81 11.34
N PRO A 6 -23.25 27.32 10.16
CA PRO A 6 -22.70 26.12 9.54
C PRO A 6 -21.18 26.20 9.32
N ARG A 7 -20.63 27.40 9.10
CA ARG A 7 -19.18 27.57 8.93
C ARG A 7 -18.43 27.40 10.25
N ALA A 8 -18.93 28.01 11.31
CA ALA A 8 -18.33 27.87 12.64
C ALA A 8 -18.40 26.41 13.14
N ASP A 9 -19.39 25.65 12.70
CA ASP A 9 -19.50 24.22 12.98
C ASP A 9 -18.47 23.38 12.23
N GLN A 10 -18.31 23.61 10.92
CA GLN A 10 -17.30 22.91 10.09
C GLN A 10 -15.87 23.12 10.61
N VAL A 11 -15.52 24.36 10.99
CA VAL A 11 -14.20 24.65 11.58
C VAL A 11 -13.97 23.83 12.85
N ARG A 12 -14.98 23.72 13.73
CA ARG A 12 -14.87 22.90 14.95
C ARG A 12 -14.71 21.41 14.64
N GLN A 13 -15.40 20.92 13.62
CA GLN A 13 -15.29 19.52 13.21
C GLN A 13 -13.91 19.20 12.62
N ILE A 14 -13.32 20.10 11.81
CA ILE A 14 -11.94 19.96 11.33
C ILE A 14 -10.94 19.95 12.50
N ASP A 15 -11.09 20.86 13.46
CA ASP A 15 -10.23 20.91 14.64
C ASP A 15 -10.40 19.66 15.53
N GLN A 16 -11.59 19.06 15.57
CA GLN A 16 -11.83 17.79 16.24
C GLN A 16 -11.13 16.64 15.52
N ALA A 17 -11.30 16.52 14.19
CA ALA A 17 -10.66 15.49 13.39
C ALA A 17 -9.13 15.52 13.52
N ARG A 18 -8.55 16.73 13.53
CA ARG A 18 -7.12 16.92 13.77
C ARG A 18 -6.68 16.44 15.16
N ARG A 19 -7.45 16.73 16.21
CA ARG A 19 -7.14 16.27 17.57
C ARG A 19 -7.19 14.74 17.69
N LEU A 20 -8.14 14.10 17.00
CA LEU A 20 -8.20 12.64 16.93
C LEU A 20 -6.96 12.07 16.24
N TYR A 21 -6.54 12.65 15.10
CA TYR A 21 -5.30 12.26 14.43
C TYR A 21 -4.06 12.42 15.33
N GLU A 22 -3.94 13.57 16.01
CA GLU A 22 -2.83 13.83 16.93
C GLU A 22 -2.83 12.88 18.14
N ALA A 23 -4.00 12.36 18.53
CA ALA A 23 -4.14 11.34 19.58
C ALA A 23 -3.90 9.90 19.07
N GLY A 24 -3.73 9.70 17.75
CA GLY A 24 -3.61 8.38 17.13
C GLY A 24 -4.93 7.65 16.91
N GLU A 25 -6.08 8.32 17.12
CA GLU A 25 -7.41 7.78 16.81
C GLU A 25 -7.69 7.93 15.31
N LEU A 26 -6.94 7.19 14.48
CA LEU A 26 -6.92 7.36 13.04
C LEU A 26 -8.27 7.06 12.38
N ASP A 27 -8.95 5.98 12.78
CA ASP A 27 -10.26 5.62 12.22
C ASP A 27 -11.29 6.74 12.46
N ALA A 28 -11.37 7.22 13.70
CA ALA A 28 -12.28 8.30 14.07
C ALA A 28 -11.94 9.63 13.36
N ALA A 29 -10.64 9.92 13.17
CA ALA A 29 -10.22 11.07 12.39
C ALA A 29 -10.61 10.94 10.91
N ALA A 30 -10.41 9.76 10.31
CA ALA A 30 -10.75 9.48 8.92
C ALA A 30 -12.25 9.62 8.67
N GLU A 31 -13.10 9.05 9.54
CA GLU A 31 -14.56 9.17 9.45
C GLU A 31 -15.02 10.63 9.40
N LEU A 32 -14.54 11.45 10.35
CA LEU A 32 -14.88 12.88 10.43
C LEU A 32 -14.39 13.66 9.21
N PHE A 33 -13.16 13.41 8.73
CA PHE A 33 -12.67 14.07 7.53
C PHE A 33 -13.43 13.62 6.26
N ALA A 34 -13.79 12.34 6.15
CA ALA A 34 -14.55 11.81 5.01
C ALA A 34 -15.97 12.38 4.93
N GLU A 35 -16.67 12.49 6.05
CA GLU A 35 -17.99 13.12 6.12
C GLU A 35 -17.92 14.57 5.60
N LEU A 36 -16.96 15.35 6.09
CA LEU A 36 -16.77 16.74 5.66
C LEU A 36 -16.32 16.85 4.19
N ALA A 37 -15.47 15.94 3.73
CA ALA A 37 -14.94 15.93 2.36
C ALA A 37 -15.99 15.53 1.31
N THR A 38 -17.06 14.83 1.71
CA THR A 38 -18.13 14.40 0.79
C THR A 38 -19.39 15.26 0.90
N THR A 39 -19.50 16.11 1.92
CA THR A 39 -20.65 17.00 2.11
C THR A 39 -20.77 18.05 0.99
N GLU A 40 -21.92 18.06 0.30
CA GLU A 40 -22.26 19.07 -0.70
C GLU A 40 -22.38 20.47 -0.08
N GLY A 41 -21.84 21.49 -0.74
CA GLY A 41 -21.83 22.87 -0.24
C GLY A 41 -20.89 23.17 0.95
N ALA A 42 -20.14 22.19 1.48
CA ALA A 42 -19.15 22.43 2.54
C ALA A 42 -18.07 23.42 2.08
N HIS A 43 -17.81 24.45 2.89
CA HIS A 43 -16.87 25.50 2.53
C HIS A 43 -15.43 24.98 2.54
N ASP A 44 -15.13 24.07 3.46
CA ASP A 44 -13.78 23.56 3.73
C ASP A 44 -13.57 22.13 3.19
N ARG A 45 -14.35 21.70 2.19
CA ARG A 45 -14.29 20.35 1.62
C ARG A 45 -12.89 19.95 1.16
N ALA A 46 -12.18 20.85 0.48
CA ALA A 46 -10.82 20.60 0.01
C ALA A 46 -9.84 20.41 1.17
N GLN A 47 -10.01 21.17 2.25
CA GLN A 47 -9.19 21.01 3.46
C GLN A 47 -9.50 19.70 4.18
N ALA A 48 -10.77 19.31 4.27
CA ALA A 48 -11.16 18.03 4.82
C ALA A 48 -10.61 16.85 3.99
N ALA A 49 -10.63 16.95 2.66
CA ALA A 49 -10.06 15.94 1.77
C ALA A 49 -8.52 15.82 1.94
N LEU A 50 -7.82 16.93 2.13
CA LEU A 50 -6.38 16.91 2.47
C LEU A 50 -6.13 16.28 3.85
N GLY A 51 -6.96 16.59 4.84
CA GLY A 51 -6.91 15.94 6.15
C GLY A 51 -7.10 14.43 6.06
N LEU A 52 -8.12 13.99 5.31
CA LEU A 52 -8.38 12.58 5.03
C LEU A 52 -7.17 11.89 4.38
N ALA A 53 -6.55 12.53 3.38
CA ALA A 53 -5.36 12.00 2.72
C ALA A 53 -4.19 11.79 3.70
N VAL A 54 -3.94 12.74 4.61
CA VAL A 54 -2.88 12.61 5.63
C VAL A 54 -3.16 11.47 6.61
N VAL A 55 -4.42 11.29 7.03
CA VAL A 55 -4.80 10.17 7.91
C VAL A 55 -4.60 8.84 7.19
N ALA A 56 -5.06 8.73 5.94
CA ALA A 56 -4.91 7.52 5.15
C ALA A 56 -3.44 7.19 4.82
N GLU A 57 -2.59 8.19 4.61
CA GLU A 57 -1.15 7.99 4.47
C GLU A 57 -0.58 7.28 5.71
N ARG A 58 -0.92 7.76 6.92
CA ARG A 58 -0.46 7.13 8.15
C ARG A 58 -1.00 5.71 8.32
N MET A 59 -2.30 5.51 8.11
CA MET A 59 -2.92 4.19 8.24
C MET A 59 -2.28 3.18 7.27
N ALA A 60 -2.05 3.57 6.02
CA ALA A 60 -1.42 2.72 5.03
C ALA A 60 0.04 2.41 5.38
N GLU A 61 0.80 3.38 5.90
CA GLU A 61 2.17 3.13 6.38
C GLU A 61 2.20 2.14 7.55
N ASP A 62 1.31 2.28 8.52
CA ASP A 62 1.20 1.37 9.67
C ASP A 62 0.79 -0.05 9.22
N LEU A 63 -0.21 -0.17 8.33
CA LEU A 63 -0.63 -1.44 7.75
C LEU A 63 0.49 -2.12 6.94
N LEU A 64 1.25 -1.36 6.16
CA LEU A 64 2.39 -1.89 5.41
C LEU A 64 3.51 -2.35 6.36
N ALA A 65 3.78 -1.63 7.44
CA ALA A 65 4.74 -2.04 8.46
C ALA A 65 4.32 -3.35 9.15
N ASP A 66 3.01 -3.54 9.34
CA ASP A 66 2.41 -4.77 9.89
C ASP A 66 2.23 -5.90 8.85
N SER A 67 2.78 -5.75 7.63
CA SER A 67 2.66 -6.72 6.55
C SER A 67 1.21 -7.02 6.12
N ARG A 68 0.36 -5.98 6.10
CA ARG A 68 -1.06 -6.02 5.67
C ARG A 68 -1.28 -5.15 4.42
N PRO A 69 -0.66 -5.49 3.28
CA PRO A 69 -0.67 -4.64 2.09
C PRO A 69 -2.02 -4.57 1.38
N ASP A 70 -2.85 -5.61 1.47
CA ASP A 70 -4.21 -5.65 0.95
C ASP A 70 -5.09 -4.60 1.65
N GLU A 71 -5.07 -4.57 2.98
CA GLU A 71 -5.81 -3.58 3.76
C GLU A 71 -5.28 -2.16 3.53
N ALA A 72 -3.96 -2.00 3.38
CA ALA A 72 -3.37 -0.70 3.02
C ALA A 72 -3.87 -0.22 1.65
N ALA A 73 -3.95 -1.11 0.66
CA ALA A 73 -4.47 -0.77 -0.66
C ALA A 73 -5.95 -0.35 -0.60
N ASP A 74 -6.77 -1.04 0.19
CA ASP A 74 -8.19 -0.72 0.34
C ASP A 74 -8.40 0.68 0.94
N VAL A 75 -7.68 1.02 2.03
CA VAL A 75 -7.73 2.36 2.64
C VAL A 75 -7.34 3.43 1.62
N VAL A 76 -6.26 3.20 0.87
CA VAL A 76 -5.75 4.16 -0.12
C VAL A 76 -6.74 4.36 -1.27
N LEU A 77 -7.32 3.28 -1.81
CA LEU A 77 -8.25 3.34 -2.93
C LEU A 77 -9.50 4.15 -2.57
N GLN A 78 -10.07 3.91 -1.38
CA GLN A 78 -11.24 4.65 -0.89
C GLN A 78 -10.99 6.16 -0.86
N VAL A 79 -9.80 6.60 -0.42
CA VAL A 79 -9.48 8.03 -0.35
C VAL A 79 -9.14 8.62 -1.71
N LEU A 80 -8.55 7.85 -2.62
CA LEU A 80 -8.28 8.28 -3.99
C LEU A 80 -9.56 8.53 -4.81
N GLU A 81 -10.71 7.97 -4.41
CA GLU A 81 -12.02 8.32 -4.99
C GLU A 81 -12.47 9.74 -4.64
N VAL A 82 -12.00 10.26 -3.50
CA VAL A 82 -12.37 11.59 -2.97
C VAL A 82 -11.37 12.65 -3.41
N THR A 83 -10.08 12.32 -3.45
CA THR A 83 -9.01 13.29 -3.72
C THR A 83 -7.81 12.68 -4.43
N ASP A 84 -7.20 13.44 -5.34
CA ASP A 84 -5.96 13.02 -6.00
C ASP A 84 -4.75 13.40 -5.14
N ALA A 85 -4.17 12.41 -4.46
CA ALA A 85 -3.00 12.57 -3.61
C ALA A 85 -1.81 11.74 -4.14
N PRO A 86 -0.75 12.36 -4.68
CA PRO A 86 0.38 11.63 -5.27
C PRO A 86 1.07 10.65 -4.31
N ARG A 87 1.18 10.99 -3.03
CA ARG A 87 1.79 10.12 -2.02
C ARG A 87 0.96 8.86 -1.77
N LEU A 88 -0.37 8.98 -1.72
CA LEU A 88 -1.28 7.82 -1.66
C LEU A 88 -1.09 6.89 -2.87
N ARG A 89 -0.95 7.44 -4.09
CA ARG A 89 -0.66 6.61 -5.28
C ARG A 89 0.65 5.82 -5.16
N VAL A 90 1.68 6.42 -4.56
CA VAL A 90 2.94 5.72 -4.27
C VAL A 90 2.73 4.59 -3.25
N LEU A 91 1.99 4.84 -2.18
CA LEU A 91 1.66 3.82 -1.17
C LEU A 91 0.83 2.67 -1.77
N LEU A 92 -0.12 2.95 -2.65
CA LEU A 92 -0.86 1.92 -3.40
C LEU A 92 0.08 1.07 -4.26
N GLY A 93 1.02 1.71 -4.97
CA GLY A 93 2.03 1.00 -5.73
C GLY A 93 2.88 0.08 -4.85
N ILE A 94 3.30 0.57 -3.68
CA ILE A 94 4.04 -0.23 -2.69
C ILE A 94 3.22 -1.43 -2.21
N ALA A 95 1.95 -1.24 -1.85
CA ALA A 95 1.05 -2.31 -1.45
C ALA A 95 0.92 -3.39 -2.54
N HIS A 96 0.77 -2.98 -3.80
CA HIS A 96 0.76 -3.92 -4.92
C HIS A 96 2.08 -4.68 -5.11
N LEU A 97 3.24 -4.06 -4.86
CA LEU A 97 4.51 -4.77 -4.90
C LEU A 97 4.61 -5.84 -3.80
N GLU A 98 4.15 -5.54 -2.58
CA GLU A 98 4.12 -6.52 -1.48
C GLU A 98 3.18 -7.70 -1.80
N MET A 99 1.98 -7.43 -2.30
CA MET A 99 1.04 -8.48 -2.75
C MET A 99 1.63 -9.32 -3.89
N ALA A 100 2.27 -8.68 -4.87
CA ALA A 100 2.93 -9.40 -5.96
C ALA A 100 4.05 -10.32 -5.46
N CYS A 101 4.88 -9.84 -4.52
CA CYS A 101 5.90 -10.68 -3.88
C CYS A 101 5.30 -11.90 -3.19
N ALA A 102 4.18 -11.74 -2.46
CA ALA A 102 3.51 -12.85 -1.80
C ALA A 102 3.00 -13.90 -2.80
N GLU A 103 2.36 -13.48 -3.89
CA GLU A 103 1.88 -14.37 -4.95
C GLU A 103 3.03 -15.10 -5.66
N PHE A 104 4.12 -14.40 -5.97
CA PHE A 104 5.29 -15.04 -6.58
C PHE A 104 5.95 -16.05 -5.64
N ALA A 105 6.06 -15.74 -4.34
CA ALA A 105 6.57 -16.67 -3.35
C ALA A 105 5.69 -17.93 -3.25
N ALA A 106 4.37 -17.77 -3.18
CA ALA A 106 3.42 -18.88 -3.18
C ALA A 106 3.55 -19.75 -4.45
N ALA A 107 3.76 -19.13 -5.61
CA ALA A 107 4.00 -19.84 -6.85
C ALA A 107 5.32 -20.64 -6.82
N VAL A 108 6.39 -20.12 -6.23
CA VAL A 108 7.64 -20.87 -6.04
C VAL A 108 7.42 -22.08 -5.11
N GLU A 109 6.70 -21.90 -4.01
CA GLU A 109 6.40 -22.97 -3.05
C GLU A 109 5.50 -24.06 -3.62
N ALA A 110 4.55 -23.70 -4.49
CA ALA A 110 3.67 -24.66 -5.16
C ALA A 110 4.42 -25.64 -6.08
N GLY A 111 5.67 -25.33 -6.47
CA GLY A 111 6.50 -26.16 -7.33
C GLY A 111 5.85 -26.46 -8.69
N PRO A 112 5.47 -25.44 -9.49
CA PRO A 112 4.91 -25.64 -10.82
C PRO A 112 5.98 -26.19 -11.78
N ASP A 113 5.66 -26.27 -13.07
CA ASP A 113 6.68 -26.62 -14.07
C ASP A 113 7.87 -25.65 -14.04
N ALA A 114 9.02 -26.11 -14.54
CA ALA A 114 10.28 -25.37 -14.46
C ALA A 114 10.21 -23.96 -15.05
N ASP A 115 9.45 -23.70 -16.12
CA ASP A 115 9.37 -22.35 -16.71
C ASP A 115 8.58 -21.39 -15.83
N THR A 116 7.43 -21.83 -15.33
CA THR A 116 6.63 -21.05 -14.38
C THR A 116 7.41 -20.78 -13.09
N ALA A 117 8.10 -21.78 -12.55
CA ALA A 117 8.93 -21.62 -11.35
C ALA A 117 10.10 -20.66 -11.58
N ALA A 118 10.80 -20.76 -12.72
CA ALA A 118 11.90 -19.87 -13.07
C ALA A 118 11.44 -18.41 -13.23
N LEU A 119 10.26 -18.20 -13.82
CA LEU A 119 9.66 -16.87 -13.94
C LEU A 119 9.26 -16.31 -12.57
N ALA A 120 8.65 -17.10 -11.69
CA ALA A 120 8.27 -16.67 -10.35
C ALA A 120 9.51 -16.27 -9.52
N ILE A 121 10.59 -17.06 -9.58
CA ILE A 121 11.89 -16.74 -8.97
C ILE A 121 12.45 -15.42 -9.51
N GLU A 122 12.44 -15.24 -10.84
CA GLU A 122 12.92 -14.00 -11.48
C GLU A 122 12.13 -12.78 -10.99
N LEU A 123 10.80 -12.84 -11.06
CA LEU A 123 9.94 -11.72 -10.70
C LEU A 123 10.09 -11.39 -9.21
N LEU A 124 10.03 -12.39 -8.32
CA LEU A 124 10.21 -12.19 -6.89
C LEU A 124 11.56 -11.54 -6.58
N ALA A 125 12.66 -12.10 -7.10
CA ALA A 125 14.00 -11.61 -6.81
C ALA A 125 14.29 -10.23 -7.41
N ARG A 126 13.58 -9.81 -8.47
CA ARG A 126 13.68 -8.46 -9.05
C ARG A 126 12.76 -7.44 -8.38
N THR A 127 11.66 -7.88 -7.77
CA THR A 127 10.73 -7.00 -7.06
C THR A 127 11.20 -6.68 -5.63
N LEU A 128 11.76 -7.66 -4.91
CA LEU A 128 12.24 -7.49 -3.54
C LEU A 128 13.20 -6.30 -3.32
N PRO A 129 14.19 -6.01 -4.19
CA PRO A 129 15.09 -4.86 -4.04
C PRO A 129 14.36 -3.51 -4.11
N LEU A 130 13.24 -3.41 -4.82
CA LEU A 130 12.41 -2.19 -4.87
C LEU A 130 11.82 -1.85 -3.49
N ARG A 131 11.84 -2.81 -2.56
CA ARG A 131 11.40 -2.70 -1.17
C ARG A 131 12.57 -2.67 -0.18
N GLY A 132 13.81 -2.55 -0.65
CA GLY A 132 15.01 -2.59 0.18
C GLY A 132 15.29 -3.97 0.78
N ARG A 133 14.78 -5.04 0.14
CA ARG A 133 14.93 -6.44 0.57
C ARG A 133 15.98 -7.16 -0.26
N ASP A 134 17.14 -6.54 -0.46
CA ASP A 134 18.22 -7.07 -1.30
C ASP A 134 18.71 -8.45 -0.87
N GLY A 135 18.84 -8.69 0.45
CA GLY A 135 19.27 -9.99 0.97
C GLY A 135 18.25 -11.13 0.74
N ASP A 136 16.96 -10.81 0.70
CA ASP A 136 15.92 -11.77 0.36
C ASP A 136 15.97 -12.11 -1.13
N ALA A 137 16.19 -11.10 -1.99
CA ALA A 137 16.39 -11.32 -3.42
C ALA A 137 17.59 -12.22 -3.71
N GLU A 138 18.73 -11.99 -3.05
CA GLU A 138 19.91 -12.87 -3.16
C GLU A 138 19.58 -14.31 -2.74
N THR A 139 18.77 -14.48 -1.69
CA THR A 139 18.35 -15.80 -1.22
C THR A 139 17.46 -16.51 -2.24
N VAL A 140 16.51 -15.80 -2.85
CA VAL A 140 15.64 -16.34 -3.91
C VAL A 140 16.44 -16.73 -5.15
N TRP A 141 17.41 -15.92 -5.56
CA TRP A 141 18.31 -16.26 -6.67
C TRP A 141 19.12 -17.52 -6.38
N ARG A 142 19.75 -17.59 -5.20
CA ARG A 142 20.54 -18.75 -4.78
C ARG A 142 19.68 -20.02 -4.75
N TYR A 143 18.46 -19.95 -4.23
CA TYR A 143 17.50 -21.05 -4.25
C TYR A 143 17.31 -21.60 -5.67
N GLY A 144 17.09 -20.72 -6.66
CA GLY A 144 16.94 -21.14 -8.05
C GLY A 144 18.22 -21.69 -8.67
N PHE A 145 19.41 -21.15 -8.34
CA PHE A 145 20.68 -21.64 -8.88
C PHE A 145 21.09 -23.01 -8.35
N GLU A 146 20.72 -23.32 -7.11
CA GLU A 146 21.07 -24.54 -6.38
C GLU A 146 19.92 -25.57 -6.39
N HIS A 147 18.85 -25.32 -7.15
CA HIS A 147 17.70 -26.21 -7.22
C HIS A 147 18.09 -27.60 -7.76
N ALA A 148 17.50 -28.65 -7.20
CA ALA A 148 17.77 -30.04 -7.60
C ALA A 148 17.26 -30.41 -9.01
N ASP A 149 16.42 -29.55 -9.61
CA ASP A 149 15.98 -29.69 -10.99
C ASP A 149 16.91 -28.87 -11.89
N ASP A 150 17.75 -29.58 -12.65
CA ASP A 150 18.73 -29.00 -13.56
C ASP A 150 18.08 -28.11 -14.63
N THR A 151 16.83 -28.41 -15.04
CA THR A 151 16.10 -27.61 -16.04
C THR A 151 15.73 -26.25 -15.45
N LEU A 152 15.14 -26.25 -14.26
CA LEU A 152 14.81 -25.01 -13.53
C LEU A 152 16.08 -24.19 -13.28
N ALA A 153 17.14 -24.83 -12.75
CA ALA A 153 18.38 -24.14 -12.44
C ALA A 153 19.03 -23.50 -13.69
N ALA A 154 19.00 -24.19 -14.84
CA ALA A 154 19.50 -23.63 -16.10
C ALA A 154 18.69 -22.41 -16.55
N GLN A 155 17.36 -22.44 -16.41
CA GLN A 155 16.49 -21.33 -16.80
C GLN A 155 16.65 -20.11 -15.88
N VAL A 156 16.79 -20.33 -14.56
CA VAL A 156 17.06 -19.24 -13.61
C VAL A 156 18.37 -18.53 -13.95
N ARG A 157 19.45 -19.28 -14.26
CA ARG A 157 20.73 -18.69 -14.70
C ARG A 157 20.57 -17.84 -15.95
N GLN A 158 19.84 -18.35 -16.96
CA GLN A 158 19.57 -17.60 -18.19
C GLN A 158 18.81 -16.29 -17.93
N ARG A 159 17.85 -16.31 -17.00
CA ARG A 159 17.04 -15.13 -16.64
C ARG A 159 17.84 -14.12 -15.83
N TYR A 160 18.71 -14.56 -14.92
CA TYR A 160 19.59 -13.70 -14.14
C TYR A 160 20.51 -12.84 -15.02
N ASP A 161 21.04 -13.41 -16.11
CA ASP A 161 21.95 -12.73 -17.03
C ASP A 161 21.25 -11.71 -17.97
N ARG A 162 19.92 -11.61 -17.93
CA ARG A 162 19.19 -10.62 -18.73
C ARG A 162 19.34 -9.22 -18.12
N PRO A 163 19.56 -8.18 -18.94
CA PRO A 163 19.61 -6.80 -18.47
C PRO A 163 18.28 -6.33 -17.87
#